data_AF-A0A832ZL42-F1
#
_entry.id   AF-A0A832ZL42-F1
#
_cell.length_a   1.000
_cell.length_b   1.000
_cell.length_c   1.000
_cell.angle_alpha   90.00
_cell.angle_beta   90.00
_cell.angle_gamma   90.00
#
_symmetry.space_group_name_H-M   'P 1'
#
loop_
_entity.id
_entity.type
_entity.pdbx_description
1 polymer ?
#
loop_
_entity_poly.entity_id
_entity_poly.type
_entity_poly.pdbx_seq_one_letter_code
_entity_poly.pdbx_strand_id
1 'polypeptide(L)'
;MKFHKLYVDEWSRRLTRLANIILYVEDLLEEVCGEGLHVSEDILYDPLVFDNSILNIKVKTDNEIDCKPPRELNVNIELAKQIDYDNMHVLYDTATMWFLEYVRSELSEYTIVTDRFGVEYYLAVLEDGHVFLAEGEKYHVRVPFIKTYYTAHTHPTLHPIFSPRDIDVAIDVFTYGGLALAIVTTRNTICIYRRGYFTDTDYYNMRKLRKYLSRKNINIHDIAKILGQGNIRLYVK
;
A
#
# COMPACT_ATOMS: atom_id res chain seq x y z
N MET A 1 -5.75 -8.39 21.69
CA MET A 1 -4.93 -7.28 21.13
C MET A 1 -4.76 -6.20 22.18
N LYS A 2 -3.54 -5.67 22.36
CA LYS A 2 -3.21 -4.62 23.31
C LYS A 2 -2.63 -3.42 22.56
N PHE A 3 -3.16 -2.23 22.83
CA PHE A 3 -2.59 -0.99 22.30
C PHE A 3 -1.13 -0.86 22.74
N HIS A 4 -0.25 -0.55 21.78
CA HIS A 4 1.17 -0.36 22.07
C HIS A 4 1.56 1.12 21.92
N LYS A 5 1.32 1.72 20.74
CA LYS A 5 1.72 3.10 20.46
C LYS A 5 0.85 3.74 19.38
N LEU A 6 0.66 5.06 19.47
CA LEU A 6 0.12 5.92 18.42
C LEU A 6 1.09 7.10 18.27
N TYR A 7 1.58 7.35 17.07
CA TYR A 7 2.58 8.38 16.83
C TYR A 7 2.56 8.89 15.39
N VAL A 8 3.25 10.00 15.13
CA VAL A 8 3.52 10.52 13.79
C VAL A 8 5.02 10.74 13.67
N ASP A 9 5.60 10.37 12.54
CA ASP A 9 6.99 10.61 12.21
C ASP A 9 7.11 11.15 10.77
N GLU A 10 8.34 11.32 10.27
CA GLU A 10 8.53 11.84 8.92
C GLU A 10 8.11 10.84 7.82
N TRP A 11 8.36 9.54 8.04
CA TRP A 11 8.05 8.50 7.07
C TRP A 11 6.54 8.30 6.89
N SER A 12 5.81 8.22 7.99
CA SER A 12 4.35 8.15 7.98
C SER A 12 3.72 9.36 7.29
N ARG A 13 4.23 10.58 7.54
CA ARG A 13 3.79 11.78 6.79
C ARG A 13 4.05 11.67 5.28
N ARG A 14 5.24 11.19 4.88
CA ARG A 14 5.59 10.98 3.46
C ARG A 14 4.66 9.97 2.79
N LEU A 15 4.46 8.83 3.43
CA LEU A 15 3.58 7.76 2.95
C LEU A 15 2.14 8.25 2.80
N THR A 16 1.63 8.93 3.82
CA THR A 16 0.26 9.49 3.78
C THR A 16 0.11 10.55 2.70
N ARG A 17 1.09 11.46 2.53
CA ARG A 17 1.05 12.44 1.43
C ARG A 17 1.02 11.74 0.07
N LEU A 18 1.88 10.75 -0.15
CA LEU A 18 1.93 10.02 -1.43
C LEU A 18 0.64 9.23 -1.69
N ALA A 19 0.07 8.62 -0.66
CA ALA A 19 -1.23 7.95 -0.76
C ALA A 19 -2.37 8.93 -1.11
N ASN A 20 -2.40 10.10 -0.49
CA ASN A 20 -3.37 11.14 -0.79
C ASN A 20 -3.24 11.65 -2.23
N ILE A 21 -2.02 11.77 -2.75
CA ILE A 21 -1.78 12.11 -4.16
C ILE A 21 -2.35 11.03 -5.08
N ILE A 22 -2.08 9.76 -4.79
CA ILE A 22 -2.62 8.63 -5.58
C ILE A 22 -4.14 8.70 -5.62
N LEU A 23 -4.80 8.80 -4.47
CA LEU A 23 -6.27 8.84 -4.39
C LEU A 23 -6.85 10.06 -5.10
N TYR A 24 -6.26 11.23 -4.90
CA TYR A 24 -6.70 12.45 -5.59
C TYR A 24 -6.64 12.31 -7.11
N VAL A 25 -5.56 11.71 -7.61
CA VAL A 25 -5.34 11.54 -9.04
C VAL A 25 -6.26 10.45 -9.63
N GLU A 26 -6.58 9.41 -8.85
CA GLU A 26 -7.60 8.43 -9.21
C GLU A 26 -8.97 9.09 -9.38
N ASP A 27 -9.40 9.88 -8.38
CA ASP A 27 -10.67 10.61 -8.44
C ASP A 27 -10.70 11.61 -9.61
N LEU A 28 -9.59 12.33 -9.82
CA LEU A 28 -9.48 13.29 -10.92
C LEU A 28 -9.58 12.60 -12.29
N LEU A 29 -8.90 11.47 -12.49
CA LEU A 29 -8.98 10.71 -13.73
C LEU A 29 -10.42 10.27 -14.03
N GLU A 30 -11.18 9.87 -13.02
CA GLU A 30 -12.60 9.56 -13.18
C GLU A 30 -13.41 10.80 -13.56
N GLU A 31 -13.22 11.92 -12.83
CA GLU A 31 -13.93 13.18 -13.05
C GLU A 31 -13.71 13.75 -14.46
N VAL A 32 -12.47 13.74 -14.95
CA VAL A 32 -12.12 14.26 -16.28
C VAL A 32 -12.20 13.23 -17.39
N CYS A 33 -12.65 12.00 -17.10
CA CYS A 33 -12.60 10.88 -18.04
C CYS A 33 -11.19 10.72 -18.67
N GLY A 34 -10.16 10.84 -17.84
CA GLY A 34 -8.77 10.85 -18.27
C GLY A 34 -8.32 9.49 -18.80
N GLU A 35 -7.46 9.52 -19.82
CA GLU A 35 -6.98 8.32 -20.52
C GLU A 35 -5.64 7.80 -19.98
N GLY A 36 -5.02 8.52 -19.06
CA GLY A 36 -3.71 8.20 -18.48
C GLY A 36 -3.02 9.45 -17.96
N LEU A 37 -1.84 9.28 -17.36
CA LEU A 37 -1.06 10.41 -16.85
C LEU A 37 0.44 10.20 -16.90
N HIS A 38 1.15 11.31 -16.90
CA HIS A 38 2.61 11.36 -16.81
C HIS A 38 3.04 12.05 -15.51
N VAL A 39 3.83 11.36 -14.69
CA VAL A 39 4.44 11.85 -13.45
C VAL A 39 5.90 12.18 -13.71
N SER A 40 6.34 13.37 -13.31
CA SER A 40 7.77 13.70 -13.29
C SER A 40 8.46 13.02 -12.09
N GLU A 41 9.23 11.98 -12.38
CA GLU A 41 9.69 11.01 -11.38
C GLU A 41 10.89 11.47 -10.56
N ASP A 42 11.63 12.52 -10.99
CA ASP A 42 12.93 12.91 -10.42
C ASP A 42 12.90 13.06 -8.88
N ILE A 43 11.79 13.56 -8.34
CA ILE A 43 11.64 13.80 -6.90
C ILE A 43 11.17 12.56 -6.12
N LEU A 44 10.70 11.51 -6.80
CA LEU A 44 10.21 10.27 -6.17
C LEU A 44 11.36 9.31 -5.81
N TYR A 45 12.55 9.52 -6.38
CA TYR A 45 13.73 8.70 -6.08
C TYR A 45 14.40 9.07 -4.75
N ASP A 46 14.11 10.26 -4.19
CA ASP A 46 14.66 10.73 -2.91
C ASP A 46 13.52 11.23 -1.99
N PRO A 47 13.19 10.50 -0.91
CA PRO A 47 12.15 10.91 0.05
C PRO A 47 12.37 12.28 0.69
N LEU A 48 13.62 12.73 0.84
CA LEU A 48 13.95 14.03 1.45
C LEU A 48 13.70 15.18 0.46
N VAL A 49 13.97 14.95 -0.82
CA VAL A 49 13.63 15.90 -1.89
C VAL A 49 12.12 15.99 -2.04
N PHE A 50 11.43 14.84 -2.02
CA PHE A 50 9.98 14.76 -2.14
C PHE A 50 9.28 15.70 -1.15
N ASP A 51 9.66 15.71 0.13
CA ASP A 51 9.04 16.51 1.19
C ASP A 51 8.87 17.99 0.85
N ASN A 52 9.86 18.56 0.17
CA ASN A 52 9.95 20.00 -0.08
C ASN A 52 9.67 20.36 -1.54
N SER A 53 9.31 19.38 -2.37
CA SER A 53 9.16 19.55 -3.81
C SER A 53 7.71 19.40 -4.26
N ILE A 54 7.34 20.21 -5.25
CA ILE A 54 6.06 20.10 -5.96
C ILE A 54 6.17 18.94 -6.94
N LEU A 55 5.30 17.92 -6.81
CA LEU A 55 5.22 16.85 -7.80
C LEU A 55 4.42 17.33 -9.01
N ASN A 56 5.01 17.27 -10.20
CA ASN A 56 4.33 17.64 -11.44
C ASN A 56 3.68 16.39 -12.06
N ILE A 57 2.39 16.51 -12.37
CA ILE A 57 1.58 15.46 -12.99
C ILE A 57 0.84 16.05 -14.18
N LYS A 58 0.94 15.40 -15.34
CA LYS A 58 0.15 15.72 -16.53
C LYS A 58 -0.94 14.68 -16.71
N VAL A 59 -2.20 15.10 -16.80
CA VAL A 59 -3.33 14.21 -17.02
C VAL A 59 -3.81 14.33 -18.45
N LYS A 60 -3.88 13.20 -19.17
CA LYS A 60 -4.36 13.17 -20.55
C LYS A 60 -5.89 13.24 -20.58
N THR A 61 -6.45 14.34 -21.07
CA THR A 61 -7.90 14.51 -21.25
C THR A 61 -8.21 15.59 -22.30
N ASP A 62 -9.38 15.47 -22.93
CA ASP A 62 -9.98 16.53 -23.76
C ASP A 62 -10.93 17.45 -22.97
N ASN A 63 -11.22 17.10 -21.71
CA ASN A 63 -12.09 17.86 -20.84
C ASN A 63 -11.32 18.99 -20.15
N GLU A 64 -11.91 20.19 -20.15
CA GLU A 64 -11.39 21.34 -19.45
C GLU A 64 -12.17 21.52 -18.14
N ILE A 65 -11.51 21.31 -17.00
CA ILE A 65 -12.03 21.62 -15.68
C ILE A 65 -11.04 22.49 -14.90
N ASP A 66 -11.55 23.29 -13.97
CA ASP A 66 -10.73 24.05 -13.03
C ASP A 66 -10.22 23.09 -11.94
N CYS A 67 -9.03 22.52 -12.16
CA CYS A 67 -8.40 21.61 -11.22
C CYS A 67 -7.59 22.40 -10.18
N LYS A 68 -8.00 22.32 -8.91
CA LYS A 68 -7.33 22.95 -7.77
C LYS A 68 -6.98 21.89 -6.72
N PRO A 69 -5.81 21.24 -6.82
CA PRO A 69 -5.40 20.25 -5.84
C PRO A 69 -5.26 20.87 -4.45
N PRO A 70 -5.59 20.14 -3.38
CA PRO A 70 -5.36 20.59 -2.00
C PRO A 70 -3.88 20.97 -1.80
N ARG A 71 -3.63 22.07 -1.07
CA ARG A 71 -2.28 22.64 -0.91
C ARG A 71 -1.31 21.68 -0.23
N GLU A 72 -1.83 20.89 0.71
CA GLU A 72 -1.11 19.86 1.46
C GLU A 72 -0.54 18.74 0.60
N LEU A 73 -1.10 18.50 -0.60
CA LEU A 73 -0.55 17.52 -1.52
C LEU A 73 0.75 18.01 -2.15
N ASN A 74 0.92 19.34 -2.25
CA ASN A 74 2.07 19.98 -2.89
C ASN A 74 2.34 19.34 -4.28
N VAL A 75 1.30 19.38 -5.12
CA VAL A 75 1.30 18.86 -6.49
C VAL A 75 0.86 19.95 -7.46
N ASN A 76 1.38 19.90 -8.67
CA ASN A 76 0.96 20.71 -9.79
C ASN A 76 0.37 19.79 -10.86
N ILE A 77 -0.84 20.08 -11.29
CA ILE A 77 -1.59 19.25 -12.23
C ILE A 77 -1.85 20.03 -13.50
N GLU A 78 -1.39 19.48 -14.61
CA GLU A 78 -1.59 20.02 -15.95
C GLU A 78 -2.55 19.09 -16.71
N LEU A 79 -3.72 19.60 -17.10
CA LEU A 79 -4.59 18.89 -18.04
C LEU A 79 -4.07 19.11 -19.46
N ALA A 80 -3.78 18.02 -20.17
CA ALA A 80 -3.17 18.07 -21.50
C ALA A 80 -3.86 17.12 -22.47
N LYS A 81 -3.94 17.50 -23.75
CA LYS A 81 -4.48 16.62 -24.80
C LYS A 81 -3.54 15.46 -25.15
N GLN A 82 -2.26 15.61 -24.82
CA GLN A 82 -1.22 14.62 -25.08
C GLN A 82 -0.26 14.57 -23.88
N ILE A 83 0.22 13.36 -23.60
CA ILE A 83 1.27 13.07 -22.64
C ILE A 83 2.32 12.21 -23.34
N ASP A 84 3.56 12.24 -22.85
CA ASP A 84 4.67 11.48 -23.47
C ASP A 84 4.41 9.98 -23.41
N TYR A 85 4.05 9.48 -22.22
CA TYR A 85 3.65 8.10 -21.95
C TYR A 85 2.93 8.02 -20.60
N ASP A 86 2.12 6.98 -20.42
CA ASP A 86 1.49 6.69 -19.14
C ASP A 86 2.46 5.98 -18.19
N ASN A 87 2.73 6.61 -17.04
CA ASN A 87 3.56 6.06 -15.97
C ASN A 87 2.91 6.15 -14.58
N MET A 88 1.58 6.18 -14.52
CA MET A 88 0.85 6.24 -13.24
C MET A 88 1.33 5.21 -12.21
N HIS A 89 1.71 4.03 -12.68
CA HIS A 89 2.22 2.93 -11.87
C HIS A 89 3.40 3.31 -10.95
N VAL A 90 4.21 4.31 -11.32
CA VAL A 90 5.36 4.77 -10.54
C VAL A 90 4.93 5.28 -9.16
N LEU A 91 3.77 5.92 -9.04
CA LEU A 91 3.27 6.38 -7.74
C LEU A 91 3.05 5.20 -6.78
N TYR A 92 2.40 4.14 -7.26
CA TYR A 92 2.11 2.94 -6.46
C TYR A 92 3.37 2.14 -6.13
N ASP A 93 4.28 2.02 -7.10
CA ASP A 93 5.54 1.29 -6.93
C ASP A 93 6.43 2.01 -5.90
N THR A 94 6.54 3.34 -5.99
CA THR A 94 7.26 4.17 -5.00
C THR A 94 6.61 4.11 -3.61
N ALA A 95 5.29 4.26 -3.52
CA ALA A 95 4.55 4.14 -2.27
C ALA A 95 4.80 2.80 -1.58
N THR A 96 4.78 1.71 -2.35
CA THR A 96 5.02 0.37 -1.85
C THR A 96 6.47 0.20 -1.40
N MET A 97 7.44 0.69 -2.17
CA MET A 97 8.86 0.63 -1.84
C MET A 97 9.15 1.35 -0.51
N TRP A 98 8.70 2.61 -0.38
CA TRP A 98 8.87 3.38 0.85
C TRP A 98 8.18 2.72 2.03
N PHE A 99 6.99 2.17 1.82
CA PHE A 99 6.26 1.46 2.88
C PHE A 99 7.06 0.25 3.37
N LEU A 100 7.61 -0.55 2.46
CA LEU A 100 8.40 -1.73 2.78
C LEU A 100 9.69 -1.38 3.53
N GLU A 101 10.36 -0.29 3.16
CA GLU A 101 11.52 0.23 3.89
C GLU A 101 11.14 0.67 5.31
N TYR A 102 10.06 1.43 5.42
CA TYR A 102 9.55 1.93 6.68
C TYR A 102 9.21 0.78 7.65
N VAL A 103 8.38 -0.19 7.23
CA VAL A 103 7.95 -1.27 8.13
C VAL A 103 9.07 -2.23 8.49
N ARG A 104 10.09 -2.38 7.64
CA ARG A 104 11.28 -3.17 8.00
C ARG A 104 12.06 -2.51 9.12
N SER A 105 12.23 -1.19 9.06
CA SER A 105 12.86 -0.43 10.14
C SER A 105 12.03 -0.53 11.41
N GLU A 106 10.76 -0.12 11.35
CA GLU A 106 9.89 -0.01 12.52
C GLU A 106 9.57 -1.35 13.18
N LEU A 107 9.40 -2.43 12.41
CA LEU A 107 9.05 -3.74 12.96
C LEU A 107 10.27 -4.60 13.32
N SER A 108 11.50 -4.16 13.03
CA SER A 108 12.71 -4.97 13.21
C SER A 108 12.85 -5.55 14.62
N GLU A 109 12.74 -4.72 15.67
CA GLU A 109 12.85 -5.19 17.07
C GLU A 109 11.69 -6.12 17.46
N TYR A 110 10.51 -5.87 16.91
CA TYR A 110 9.30 -6.66 17.17
C TYR A 110 9.34 -8.04 16.51
N THR A 111 10.01 -8.20 15.36
CA THR A 111 10.20 -9.52 14.74
C THR A 111 11.03 -10.45 15.64
N ILE A 112 11.99 -9.93 16.41
CA ILE A 112 12.78 -10.71 17.38
C ILE A 112 11.89 -11.22 18.51
N VAL A 113 10.98 -10.38 19.00
CA VAL A 113 9.99 -10.76 20.02
C VAL A 113 9.03 -11.82 19.47
N THR A 114 8.59 -11.62 18.22
CA THR A 114 7.69 -12.55 17.52
C THR A 114 8.32 -13.93 17.36
N ASP A 115 9.58 -14.01 16.94
CA ASP A 115 10.30 -15.28 16.77
C ASP A 115 10.50 -16.01 18.10
N ARG A 116 10.79 -15.28 19.18
CA ARG A 116 11.07 -15.87 20.51
C ARG A 116 9.81 -16.31 21.25
N PHE A 117 8.74 -15.52 21.19
CA PHE A 117 7.57 -15.68 22.05
C PHE A 117 6.28 -15.98 21.29
N GLY A 118 6.28 -15.85 19.96
CA GLY A 118 5.11 -16.00 19.11
C GLY A 118 4.12 -14.84 19.22
N VAL A 119 4.54 -13.70 19.75
CA VAL A 119 3.70 -12.49 19.90
C VAL A 119 3.83 -11.66 18.63
N GLU A 120 2.76 -11.56 17.85
CA GLU A 120 2.73 -10.78 16.62
C GLU A 120 2.42 -9.31 16.89
N TYR A 121 2.91 -8.43 16.04
CA TYR A 121 2.69 -6.98 16.11
C TYR A 121 2.04 -6.51 14.82
N TYR A 122 1.14 -5.55 14.94
CA TYR A 122 0.43 -4.95 13.82
C TYR A 122 0.71 -3.46 13.76
N LEU A 123 1.11 -2.99 12.59
CA LEU A 123 1.35 -1.60 12.27
C LEU A 123 0.37 -1.17 11.18
N ALA A 124 -0.25 -0.02 11.36
CA ALA A 124 -1.05 0.62 10.34
C ALA A 124 -0.70 2.09 10.20
N VAL A 125 -0.58 2.57 8.96
CA VAL A 125 -0.48 3.99 8.64
C VAL A 125 -1.88 4.48 8.28
N LEU A 126 -2.41 5.37 9.11
CA LEU A 126 -3.75 5.92 9.01
C LEU A 126 -3.81 7.06 7.98
N GLU A 127 -5.02 7.44 7.59
CA GLU A 127 -5.26 8.48 6.58
C GLU A 127 -4.78 9.88 7.01
N ASP A 128 -4.69 10.11 8.32
CA ASP A 128 -4.25 11.38 8.90
C ASP A 128 -2.74 11.42 9.19
N GLY A 129 -2.00 10.38 8.80
CA GLY A 129 -0.56 10.28 9.01
C GLY A 129 -0.14 9.67 10.34
N HIS A 130 -1.08 9.29 11.21
CA HIS A 130 -0.73 8.55 12.40
C HIS A 130 -0.34 7.10 12.08
N VAL A 131 0.55 6.57 12.91
CA VAL A 131 0.95 5.18 12.92
C VAL A 131 0.39 4.53 14.16
N PHE A 132 -0.49 3.57 13.93
CA PHE A 132 -1.08 2.74 14.96
C PHE A 132 -0.30 1.44 15.07
N LEU A 133 0.35 1.23 16.22
CA LEU A 133 1.08 0.01 16.54
C LEU A 133 0.36 -0.72 17.69
N ALA A 134 0.07 -2.00 17.47
CA ALA A 134 -0.61 -2.86 18.41
C ALA A 134 0.09 -4.21 18.56
N GLU A 135 0.01 -4.74 19.77
CA GLU A 135 0.45 -6.08 20.11
C GLU A 135 -0.72 -7.05 19.94
N GLY A 136 -0.52 -8.07 19.11
CA GLY A 136 -1.44 -9.18 18.89
C GLY A 136 -1.52 -10.16 20.05
N GLU A 137 -2.19 -11.27 19.80
CA GLU A 137 -2.15 -12.43 20.69
C GLU A 137 -1.10 -13.42 20.18
N LYS A 138 -0.84 -14.48 20.95
CA LYS A 138 0.09 -15.52 20.51
C LYS A 138 -0.41 -16.12 19.19
N TYR A 139 0.42 -16.08 18.15
CA TYR A 139 0.19 -16.61 16.80
C TYR A 139 -0.97 -16.00 16.00
N HIS A 140 -1.55 -14.87 16.44
CA HIS A 140 -2.53 -14.16 15.62
C HIS A 140 -2.76 -12.70 16.05
N VAL A 141 -3.00 -11.82 15.08
CA VAL A 141 -3.56 -10.48 15.31
C VAL A 141 -5.06 -10.45 14.94
N ARG A 142 -5.89 -9.85 15.82
CA ARG A 142 -7.28 -9.47 15.49
C ARG A 142 -7.45 -7.97 15.63
N VAL A 143 -7.52 -7.26 14.51
CA VAL A 143 -7.86 -5.83 14.48
C VAL A 143 -9.29 -5.69 13.93
N PRO A 144 -10.19 -4.89 14.56
CA PRO A 144 -11.37 -4.41 13.85
C PRO A 144 -10.93 -3.61 12.61
N PHE A 145 -11.75 -3.53 11.58
CA PHE A 145 -11.38 -2.75 10.40
C PHE A 145 -11.13 -1.28 10.80
N ILE A 146 -9.94 -0.76 10.46
CA ILE A 146 -9.55 0.63 10.60
C ILE A 146 -9.17 1.11 9.21
N LYS A 147 -9.76 2.22 8.76
CA LYS A 147 -9.44 2.81 7.46
C LYS A 147 -8.00 3.31 7.47
N THR A 148 -7.20 2.76 6.55
CA THR A 148 -5.74 2.83 6.57
C THR A 148 -5.21 2.81 5.14
N TYR A 149 -4.08 3.47 4.89
CA TYR A 149 -3.41 3.39 3.61
C TYR A 149 -2.49 2.18 3.51
N TYR A 150 -1.84 1.83 4.63
CA TYR A 150 -0.88 0.75 4.64
C TYR A 150 -1.01 -0.03 5.94
N THR A 151 -0.83 -1.35 5.85
CA THR A 151 -0.84 -2.23 7.02
C THR A 151 0.28 -3.25 6.95
N ALA A 152 0.87 -3.58 8.08
CA ALA A 152 1.86 -4.64 8.19
C ALA A 152 1.69 -5.41 9.48
N HIS A 153 2.09 -6.68 9.49
CA HIS A 153 2.24 -7.40 10.74
C HIS A 153 3.48 -8.29 10.75
N THR A 154 3.97 -8.60 11.95
CA THR A 154 5.03 -9.57 12.13
C THR A 154 4.48 -10.99 12.12
N HIS A 155 5.27 -11.96 11.65
CA HIS A 155 4.88 -13.37 11.63
C HIS A 155 6.01 -14.26 12.18
N PRO A 156 5.72 -15.29 13.01
CA PRO A 156 6.73 -16.09 13.71
C PRO A 156 7.46 -17.14 12.83
N THR A 157 7.21 -17.16 11.52
CA THR A 157 7.82 -18.13 10.61
C THR A 157 8.86 -17.47 9.71
N LEU A 158 9.95 -18.21 9.40
CA LEU A 158 10.97 -17.74 8.47
C LEU A 158 10.46 -17.60 7.03
N HIS A 159 9.41 -18.36 6.68
CA HIS A 159 8.75 -18.31 5.38
C HIS A 159 7.39 -17.62 5.56
N PRO A 160 7.30 -16.30 5.36
CA PRO A 160 6.02 -15.63 5.45
C PRO A 160 5.14 -16.07 4.29
N ILE A 161 3.87 -16.36 4.60
CA ILE A 161 2.80 -16.62 3.64
C ILE A 161 1.55 -15.94 4.21
N PHE A 162 0.79 -15.25 3.37
CA PHE A 162 -0.48 -14.68 3.78
C PHE A 162 -1.45 -15.78 4.24
N SER A 163 -2.08 -15.57 5.39
CA SER A 163 -3.23 -16.35 5.82
C SER A 163 -4.49 -15.94 5.02
N PRO A 164 -5.53 -16.79 4.99
CA PRO A 164 -6.82 -16.39 4.43
C PRO A 164 -7.39 -15.12 5.06
N ARG A 165 -7.08 -14.87 6.34
CA ARG A 165 -7.54 -13.68 7.05
C ARG A 165 -6.80 -12.43 6.59
N ASP A 166 -5.52 -12.53 6.27
CA ASP A 166 -4.76 -11.39 5.73
C ASP A 166 -5.34 -10.95 4.38
N ILE A 167 -5.85 -11.90 3.59
CA ILE A 167 -6.54 -11.58 2.34
C ILE A 167 -7.89 -10.89 2.59
N ASP A 168 -8.63 -11.28 3.64
CA ASP A 168 -9.84 -10.56 4.04
C ASP A 168 -9.52 -9.10 4.43
N VAL A 169 -8.46 -8.90 5.22
CA VAL A 169 -8.00 -7.56 5.60
C VAL A 169 -7.52 -6.76 4.38
N ALA A 170 -6.76 -7.37 3.47
CA ALA A 170 -6.29 -6.70 2.26
C ALA A 170 -7.46 -6.27 1.35
N ILE A 171 -8.50 -7.10 1.22
CA ILE A 171 -9.73 -6.73 0.50
C ILE A 171 -10.36 -5.49 1.13
N ASP A 172 -10.52 -5.47 2.46
CA ASP A 172 -11.09 -4.32 3.15
C ASP A 172 -10.21 -3.07 2.93
N VAL A 173 -8.89 -3.17 3.16
CA VAL A 173 -7.93 -2.08 2.94
C VAL A 173 -8.04 -1.50 1.53
N PHE A 174 -8.02 -2.34 0.49
CA PHE A 174 -8.09 -1.87 -0.91
C PHE A 174 -9.46 -1.31 -1.28
N THR A 175 -10.55 -1.85 -0.72
CA THR A 175 -11.90 -1.33 -0.93
C THR A 175 -12.04 0.10 -0.44
N TYR A 176 -11.30 0.47 0.63
CA TYR A 176 -11.34 1.81 1.21
C TYR A 176 -10.13 2.68 0.82
N GLY A 177 -9.52 2.41 -0.34
CA GLY A 177 -8.48 3.25 -0.93
C GLY A 177 -7.05 2.93 -0.48
N GLY A 178 -6.87 1.98 0.45
CA GLY A 178 -5.55 1.55 0.89
C GLY A 178 -4.71 0.92 -0.22
N LEU A 179 -3.40 0.90 -0.02
CA LEU A 179 -2.41 0.65 -1.07
C LEU A 179 -1.65 -0.66 -0.89
N ALA A 180 -1.30 -1.02 0.36
CA ALA A 180 -0.48 -2.20 0.59
C ALA A 180 -0.73 -2.89 1.94
N LEU A 181 -0.50 -4.20 1.95
CA LEU A 181 -0.44 -5.05 3.13
C LEU A 181 0.84 -5.89 3.12
N ALA A 182 1.65 -5.80 4.18
CA ALA A 182 2.91 -6.52 4.30
C ALA A 182 2.95 -7.51 5.48
N ILE A 183 3.76 -8.56 5.34
CA ILE A 183 4.16 -9.45 6.43
C ILE A 183 5.68 -9.35 6.56
N VAL A 184 6.13 -9.00 7.77
CA VAL A 184 7.55 -8.80 8.08
C VAL A 184 8.03 -9.91 9.00
N THR A 185 9.16 -10.51 8.67
CA THR A 185 9.86 -11.49 9.52
C THR A 185 11.29 -11.04 9.71
N THR A 186 12.04 -11.73 10.57
CA THR A 186 13.48 -11.45 10.76
C THR A 186 14.31 -11.66 9.50
N ARG A 187 13.81 -12.37 8.48
CA ARG A 187 14.56 -12.70 7.25
C ARG A 187 13.94 -12.19 5.96
N ASN A 188 12.61 -12.12 5.91
CA ASN A 188 11.89 -11.91 4.67
C ASN A 188 10.76 -10.90 4.88
N THR A 189 10.32 -10.29 3.79
CA THR A 189 9.13 -9.45 3.74
C THR A 189 8.35 -9.81 2.49
N ILE A 190 7.07 -10.08 2.66
CA ILE A 190 6.14 -10.22 1.54
C ILE A 190 5.11 -9.12 1.61
N CYS A 191 4.65 -8.66 0.46
CA CYS A 191 3.69 -7.58 0.37
C CYS A 191 2.72 -7.82 -0.78
N ILE A 192 1.44 -7.64 -0.52
CA ILE A 192 0.43 -7.50 -1.56
C ILE A 192 0.07 -6.03 -1.64
N TYR A 193 0.09 -5.47 -2.85
CA TYR A 193 -0.22 -4.06 -3.08
C TYR A 193 -1.02 -3.91 -4.37
N ARG A 194 -1.76 -2.81 -4.50
CA ARG A 194 -2.44 -2.44 -5.75
C ARG A 194 -1.58 -1.49 -6.56
N ARG A 195 -1.51 -1.73 -7.86
CA ARG A 195 -0.78 -0.93 -8.87
C ARG A 195 -1.79 -0.37 -9.88
N GLY A 196 -2.76 0.39 -9.37
CA GLY A 196 -3.95 0.88 -10.07
C GLY A 196 -5.22 0.76 -9.21
N TYR A 197 -6.36 1.13 -9.78
CA TYR A 197 -7.69 1.02 -9.15
C TYR A 197 -7.96 -0.40 -8.64
N PHE A 198 -8.64 -0.52 -7.50
CA PHE A 198 -9.13 -1.81 -7.04
C PHE A 198 -10.44 -2.15 -7.75
N THR A 199 -10.38 -3.11 -8.68
CA THR A 199 -11.52 -3.47 -9.55
C THR A 199 -12.28 -4.70 -9.06
N ASP A 200 -13.46 -4.97 -9.64
CA ASP A 200 -14.19 -6.22 -9.43
C ASP A 200 -13.33 -7.45 -9.75
N THR A 201 -12.51 -7.37 -10.81
CA THR A 201 -11.59 -8.45 -11.19
C THR A 201 -10.58 -8.73 -10.08
N ASP A 202 -10.03 -7.67 -9.48
CA ASP A 202 -9.12 -7.78 -8.34
C ASP A 202 -9.80 -8.40 -7.12
N TYR A 203 -11.01 -7.94 -6.80
CA TYR A 203 -11.81 -8.51 -5.72
C TYR A 203 -12.04 -10.01 -5.91
N TYR A 204 -12.48 -10.44 -7.10
CA TYR A 204 -12.70 -11.86 -7.38
C TYR A 204 -11.40 -12.67 -7.30
N ASN A 205 -10.28 -12.12 -7.75
CA ASN A 205 -8.98 -12.80 -7.69
C ASN A 205 -8.46 -12.91 -6.25
N MET A 206 -8.66 -11.88 -5.42
CA MET A 206 -8.37 -11.93 -3.98
C MET A 206 -9.25 -12.97 -3.28
N ARG A 207 -10.55 -13.08 -3.60
CA ARG A 207 -11.42 -14.14 -3.05
C ARG A 207 -10.99 -15.54 -3.48
N LYS A 208 -10.51 -15.73 -4.72
CA LYS A 208 -9.91 -16.99 -5.17
C LYS A 208 -8.63 -17.30 -4.40
N LEU A 209 -7.76 -16.31 -4.22
CA LEU A 209 -6.51 -16.44 -3.45
C LEU A 209 -6.80 -16.87 -2.01
N ARG A 210 -7.74 -16.21 -1.34
CA ARG A 210 -8.20 -16.60 0.00
C ARG A 210 -8.60 -18.08 0.09
N LYS A 211 -9.41 -18.54 -0.86
CA LYS A 211 -9.86 -19.95 -0.94
C LYS A 211 -8.69 -20.90 -1.20
N TYR A 212 -7.72 -20.48 -2.00
CA TYR A 212 -6.49 -21.24 -2.27
C TYR A 212 -5.62 -21.37 -1.02
N LEU A 213 -5.41 -20.27 -0.27
CA LEU A 213 -4.63 -20.25 0.97
C LEU A 213 -5.25 -21.04 2.13
N SER A 214 -6.52 -21.42 2.02
CA SER A 214 -7.17 -22.31 2.98
C SER A 214 -6.85 -23.81 2.76
N ARG A 215 -6.06 -24.13 1.73
CA ARG A 215 -5.64 -25.51 1.38
C ARG A 215 -4.34 -25.88 2.11
N LYS A 216 -4.08 -27.19 2.26
CA LYS A 216 -2.89 -27.70 2.96
C LYS A 216 -1.57 -27.50 2.19
N ASN A 217 -1.60 -27.50 0.85
CA ASN A 217 -0.41 -27.39 0.02
C ASN A 217 -0.48 -26.08 -0.80
N ILE A 218 0.35 -25.12 -0.44
CA ILE A 218 0.39 -23.77 -1.01
C ILE A 218 1.72 -23.59 -1.74
N ASN A 219 1.66 -23.11 -2.98
CA ASN A 219 2.83 -22.77 -3.80
C ASN A 219 2.78 -21.29 -4.17
N ILE A 220 3.90 -20.58 -3.96
CA ILE A 220 4.00 -19.14 -4.24
C ILE A 220 3.82 -18.80 -5.73
N HIS A 221 4.18 -19.71 -6.64
CA HIS A 221 3.94 -19.55 -8.06
C HIS A 221 2.44 -19.51 -8.40
N ASP A 222 1.62 -20.29 -7.69
CA ASP A 222 0.17 -20.25 -7.85
C ASP A 222 -0.41 -18.94 -7.33
N ILE A 223 0.14 -18.40 -6.23
CA ILE A 223 -0.26 -17.08 -5.69
C ILE A 223 -0.04 -15.99 -6.75
N ALA A 224 1.17 -15.92 -7.31
CA ALA A 224 1.51 -14.96 -8.35
C ALA A 224 0.61 -15.13 -9.60
N LYS A 225 0.29 -16.37 -9.98
CA LYS A 225 -0.62 -16.66 -11.09
C LYS A 225 -2.06 -16.21 -10.82
N ILE A 226 -2.57 -16.42 -9.60
CA ILE A 226 -3.92 -15.99 -9.21
C ILE A 226 -4.02 -14.46 -9.24
N LEU A 227 -2.99 -13.76 -8.77
CA LEU A 227 -2.93 -12.30 -8.76
C LEU A 227 -2.54 -11.68 -10.12
N GLY A 228 -2.00 -12.47 -11.04
CA GLY A 228 -1.46 -12.00 -12.33
C GLY A 228 -2.49 -11.43 -13.30
N GLN A 229 -3.77 -11.45 -12.95
CA GLN A 229 -4.84 -10.80 -13.70
C GLN A 229 -5.39 -9.65 -12.84
N GLY A 230 -5.21 -8.40 -13.28
CA GLY A 230 -5.69 -7.21 -12.56
C GLY A 230 -4.56 -6.27 -12.14
N ASN A 231 -4.81 -5.45 -11.12
CA ASN A 231 -3.93 -4.43 -10.59
C ASN A 231 -3.19 -4.86 -9.31
N ILE A 232 -3.60 -5.98 -8.69
CA ILE A 232 -2.92 -6.50 -7.50
C ILE A 232 -1.58 -7.16 -7.86
N ARG A 233 -0.55 -6.87 -7.09
CA ARG A 233 0.81 -7.38 -7.27
C ARG A 233 1.31 -8.01 -5.97
N LEU A 234 2.20 -8.99 -6.12
CA LEU A 234 2.92 -9.64 -5.03
C LEU A 234 4.39 -9.24 -5.10
N TYR A 235 4.92 -8.77 -3.97
CA TYR A 235 6.33 -8.53 -3.76
C TYR A 235 6.87 -9.50 -2.72
N VAL A 236 8.08 -10.02 -2.95
CA VAL A 236 8.78 -10.97 -2.06
C VAL A 236 10.25 -10.55 -2.02
N LYS A 237 10.80 -10.27 -0.84
CA LYS A 237 12.23 -9.98 -0.64
C LYS A 237 12.74 -10.55 0.66
#